data_AF-A0A4V0I6K8-F1
#
_entry.id   AF-A0A4V0I6K8-F1
#
_cell.length_a   1.000
_cell.length_b   1.000
_cell.length_c   1.000
_cell.angle_alpha   90.00
_cell.angle_beta   90.00
_cell.angle_gamma   90.00
#
_symmetry.space_group_name_H-M   'P 1'
#
loop_
_entity.id
_entity.type
_entity.pdbx_description
1 polymer ?
#
loop_
_entity_poly.entity_id
_entity_poly.type
_entity_poly.pdbx_seq_one_letter_code
_entity_poly.pdbx_strand_id
1 'polypeptide(L)'
;MVKETPRPRTISLAREPDGRGIGVFYITNGRDSQFYTFREIPCEIGGRGFAVHRLGLGTLYHVRVGDPAECSCECLGFLRWGRCKHVAGLSALIQQGRLPVRATSRSRPQAPPRTCSSA
;
A
#
# COMPACT_ATOMS: atom_id res chain seq x y z
N MET A 1 -26.78 14.54 26.66
CA MET A 1 -25.92 13.48 26.07
C MET A 1 -25.04 14.13 25.02
N VAL A 2 -23.77 14.41 25.36
CA VAL A 2 -22.81 14.91 24.37
C VAL A 2 -22.42 13.73 23.49
N LYS A 3 -22.87 13.73 22.23
CA LYS A 3 -22.33 12.84 21.20
C LYS A 3 -20.84 13.19 21.08
N GLU A 4 -19.96 12.38 21.67
CA GLU A 4 -18.52 12.52 21.42
C GLU A 4 -18.31 12.44 19.92
N THR A 5 -17.91 13.57 19.32
CA THR A 5 -17.60 13.65 17.90
C THR A 5 -16.55 12.59 17.59
N PRO A 6 -16.77 11.66 16.64
CA PRO A 6 -15.80 10.62 16.35
C PRO A 6 -14.46 11.28 16.06
N ARG A 7 -13.44 10.95 16.86
CA ARG A 7 -12.10 11.54 16.70
C ARG A 7 -11.67 11.34 15.24
N PRO A 8 -11.28 12.42 14.53
CA PRO A 8 -10.92 12.30 13.13
C PRO A 8 -9.75 11.33 13.03
N ARG A 9 -9.91 10.31 12.19
CA ARG A 9 -8.83 9.38 11.90
C ARG A 9 -7.90 10.07 10.94
N THR A 10 -6.63 10.16 11.31
CA THR A 10 -5.60 10.75 10.45
C THR A 10 -4.77 9.64 9.84
N ILE A 11 -4.41 9.82 8.58
CA ILE A 11 -3.38 9.03 7.93
C ILE A 11 -2.19 9.92 7.66
N SER A 12 -1.00 9.37 7.86
CA SER A 12 0.24 10.08 7.57
C SER A 12 1.29 9.09 7.10
N LEU A 13 2.17 9.58 6.24
CA LEU A 13 3.29 8.81 5.71
C LEU A 13 4.47 9.00 6.68
N ALA A 14 4.86 7.93 7.37
CA ALA A 14 6.05 7.94 8.21
C ALA A 14 7.33 7.87 7.38
N ARG A 15 7.28 7.15 6.24
CA ARG A 15 8.42 6.99 5.34
C ARG A 15 7.95 6.96 3.90
N GLU A 16 8.53 7.82 3.08
CA GLU A 16 8.35 7.78 1.63
C GLU A 16 8.84 6.45 1.06
N PRO A 17 8.20 5.96 0.00
CA PRO A 17 8.65 4.74 -0.66
C PRO A 17 10.08 4.91 -1.16
N ASP A 18 10.95 3.99 -0.75
CA ASP A 18 12.34 3.98 -1.17
C ASP A 18 12.51 3.54 -2.63
N GLY A 19 13.75 3.43 -3.12
CA GLY A 19 14.04 2.92 -4.47
C GLY A 19 13.56 1.48 -4.73
N ARG A 20 13.07 0.76 -3.71
CA ARG A 20 12.42 -0.57 -3.84
C ARG A 20 10.89 -0.47 -3.85
N GLY A 21 10.33 0.73 -3.77
CA GLY A 21 8.89 0.98 -3.73
C GLY A 21 8.24 0.62 -2.40
N ILE A 22 9.01 0.51 -1.32
CA ILE A 22 8.52 0.17 0.02
C ILE A 22 8.38 1.44 0.85
N GLY A 23 7.16 1.79 1.25
CA GLY A 23 6.88 2.93 2.11
C GLY A 23 6.23 2.50 3.43
N VAL A 24 6.17 3.43 4.40
CA VAL A 24 5.50 3.21 5.68
C VAL A 24 4.50 4.32 5.92
N PHE A 25 3.24 3.96 6.11
CA PHE A 25 2.21 4.87 6.61
C PHE A 25 1.75 4.42 7.99
N TYR A 26 1.15 5.33 8.73
CA TYR A 26 0.46 5.00 9.96
C TYR A 26 -0.92 5.62 9.95
N ILE A 27 -1.83 4.93 10.63
CA ILE A 27 -3.19 5.39 10.85
C ILE A 27 -3.34 5.64 12.33
N THR A 28 -3.72 6.86 12.69
CA THR A 28 -3.96 7.25 14.07
C THR A 28 -5.47 7.30 14.32
N ASN A 29 -5.91 6.60 15.36
CA ASN A 29 -7.28 6.59 15.84
C ASN A 29 -7.28 7.08 17.29
N GLY A 30 -7.29 8.40 17.49
CA GLY A 30 -7.15 8.99 18.82
C GLY A 30 -5.73 8.85 19.36
N ARG A 31 -5.53 8.02 20.39
CA ARG A 31 -4.20 7.79 21.00
C ARG A 31 -3.46 6.60 20.38
N ASP A 32 -4.17 5.74 19.66
CA ASP A 32 -3.58 4.54 19.06
C ASP A 32 -3.07 4.84 17.66
N SER A 33 -1.80 4.57 17.42
CA SER A 33 -1.19 4.63 16.08
C SER A 33 -0.79 3.25 15.63
N GLN A 34 -1.24 2.87 14.44
CA GLN A 34 -0.92 1.59 13.84
C GLN A 34 -0.06 1.81 12.61
N PHE A 35 1.14 1.23 12.62
CA PHE A 35 2.11 1.33 11.54
C PHE A 35 1.90 0.21 10.54
N TYR A 36 1.83 0.59 9.27
CA TYR A 36 1.69 -0.30 8.14
C TYR A 36 2.76 0.05 7.12
N THR A 37 3.47 -0.96 6.70
CA THR A 37 4.35 -0.85 5.55
C THR A 37 3.56 -1.27 4.33
N PHE A 38 3.82 -0.66 3.20
CA PHE A 38 3.18 -0.99 1.94
C PHE A 38 4.21 -1.07 0.83
N ARG A 39 3.89 -1.89 -0.16
CA ARG A 39 4.65 -2.02 -1.39
C ARG A 39 3.69 -2.09 -2.55
N GLU A 40 3.94 -1.32 -3.60
CA GLU A 40 3.18 -1.44 -4.84
C GLU A 40 3.53 -2.75 -5.56
N ILE A 41 2.51 -3.47 -6.01
CA ILE A 41 2.61 -4.73 -6.75
C ILE A 41 1.89 -4.60 -8.10
N PRO A 42 2.37 -5.29 -9.15
CA PRO A 42 1.67 -5.31 -10.42
C PRO A 42 0.27 -5.91 -10.25
N CYS A 43 -0.73 -5.27 -10.86
CA CYS A 43 -2.10 -5.75 -10.91
C CYS A 43 -2.53 -5.83 -12.38
N GLU A 44 -2.78 -7.03 -12.89
CA GLU A 44 -3.13 -7.28 -14.29
C GLU A 44 -4.61 -6.97 -14.57
N ILE A 45 -5.42 -6.86 -13.52
CA ILE A 45 -6.88 -6.69 -13.58
C ILE A 45 -7.26 -5.19 -13.57
N GLY A 46 -6.29 -4.29 -13.74
CA GLY A 46 -6.47 -2.83 -13.64
C GLY A 46 -6.35 -2.26 -12.22
N GLY A 47 -6.16 -0.95 -12.12
CA GLY A 47 -5.91 -0.24 -10.87
C GLY A 47 -4.48 -0.38 -10.33
N ARG A 48 -4.28 -0.03 -9.05
CA ARG A 48 -3.01 -0.15 -8.32
C ARG A 48 -3.12 -1.21 -7.24
N GLY A 49 -2.26 -2.21 -7.31
CA GLY A 49 -2.14 -3.24 -6.27
C GLY A 49 -1.12 -2.82 -5.22
N PHE A 50 -1.45 -3.04 -3.95
CA PHE A 50 -0.55 -2.81 -2.83
C PHE A 50 -0.53 -4.02 -1.92
N ALA A 51 0.67 -4.48 -1.60
CA ALA A 51 0.92 -5.42 -0.53
C ALA A 51 1.16 -4.63 0.75
N VAL A 52 0.23 -4.71 1.71
CA VAL A 52 0.27 -3.96 2.97
C VAL A 52 0.54 -4.92 4.12
N HIS A 53 1.55 -4.64 4.94
CA HIS A 53 1.87 -5.43 6.12
C HIS A 53 1.86 -4.59 7.39
N ARG A 54 1.25 -5.12 8.46
CA ARG A 54 1.27 -4.45 9.76
C ARG A 54 2.63 -4.65 10.42
N LEU A 55 3.28 -3.54 10.79
CA LEU A 55 4.59 -3.56 11.40
C LEU A 55 4.50 -4.24 12.79
N GLY A 56 5.28 -5.30 12.98
CA GLY A 56 5.33 -6.10 14.22
C GLY A 56 4.37 -7.29 14.31
N LEU A 57 3.48 -7.51 13.33
CA LEU A 57 2.50 -8.63 13.39
C LEU A 57 2.56 -9.59 12.18
N GLY A 58 3.36 -9.29 11.15
CA GLY A 58 3.62 -10.19 10.03
C GLY A 58 2.42 -10.45 9.10
N THR A 59 1.23 -9.92 9.39
CA THR A 59 0.06 -10.11 8.53
C THR A 59 0.18 -9.26 7.28
N LEU A 60 0.23 -9.94 6.13
CA LEU A 60 0.19 -9.36 4.80
C LEU A 60 -1.25 -9.29 4.30
N TYR A 61 -1.63 -8.16 3.75
CA TYR A 61 -2.92 -7.94 3.10
C TYR A 61 -2.69 -7.43 1.69
N HIS A 62 -3.37 -8.03 0.71
CA HIS A 62 -3.43 -7.46 -0.62
C HIS A 62 -4.56 -6.43 -0.68
N VAL A 63 -4.22 -5.25 -1.18
CA VAL A 63 -5.12 -4.10 -1.28
C VAL A 63 -5.10 -3.59 -2.71
N ARG A 64 -6.23 -3.65 -3.39
CA ARG A 64 -6.43 -3.01 -4.69
C ARG A 64 -7.06 -1.65 -4.48
N VAL A 65 -6.47 -0.63 -5.06
CA VAL A 65 -6.98 0.74 -5.07
C VAL A 65 -7.10 1.19 -6.52
N GLY A 66 -8.31 1.55 -6.93
CA GLY A 66 -8.66 1.96 -8.29
C GLY A 66 -9.95 2.76 -8.23
N ASP A 67 -10.87 2.50 -9.15
CA ASP A 67 -12.23 3.03 -9.03
C ASP A 67 -12.91 2.56 -7.74
N PRO A 68 -13.87 3.33 -7.18
CA PRO A 68 -14.59 2.93 -5.97
C PRO A 68 -15.26 1.55 -6.08
N ALA A 69 -15.72 1.18 -7.28
CA ALA A 69 -16.29 -0.13 -7.59
C ALA A 69 -15.25 -1.26 -7.67
N GLU A 70 -13.98 -0.91 -7.82
CA GLU A 70 -12.86 -1.82 -8.07
C GLU A 70 -11.90 -1.93 -6.87
N CYS A 71 -12.16 -1.21 -5.79
CA CYS A 71 -11.35 -1.31 -4.58
C CYS A 71 -11.60 -2.65 -3.89
N SER A 72 -10.54 -3.34 -3.47
CA SER A 72 -10.65 -4.59 -2.70
C SER A 72 -9.56 -4.70 -1.64
N CYS A 73 -9.87 -5.37 -0.52
CA CYS A 73 -8.89 -5.61 0.54
C CYS A 73 -9.24 -6.88 1.31
N GLU A 74 -8.23 -7.65 1.67
CA GLU A 74 -8.39 -8.91 2.44
C GLU A 74 -8.54 -8.70 3.95
N CYS A 75 -8.53 -7.45 4.43
CA CYS A 75 -8.71 -7.18 5.86
C CYS A 75 -10.17 -7.41 6.29
N LEU A 76 -10.36 -7.87 7.54
CA LEU A 76 -11.68 -8.10 8.12
C LEU A 76 -12.63 -6.89 8.03
N GLY A 77 -12.09 -5.67 8.06
CA GLY A 77 -12.88 -4.46 7.90
C GLY A 77 -13.52 -4.35 6.52
N PHE A 78 -12.78 -4.69 5.46
CA PHE A 78 -13.29 -4.67 4.10
C PHE A 78 -14.25 -5.82 3.86
N LEU A 79 -13.89 -7.04 4.27
CA LEU A 79 -14.73 -8.23 4.10
C LEU A 79 -16.09 -8.09 4.80
N ARG A 80 -16.16 -7.35 5.91
CA ARG A 80 -17.40 -7.12 6.66
C ARG A 80 -18.23 -5.94 6.13
N TRP A 81 -17.60 -4.87 5.66
CA TRP A 81 -18.28 -3.59 5.38
C TRP A 81 -18.15 -3.09 3.93
N GLY A 82 -17.41 -3.78 3.07
CA GLY A 82 -17.06 -3.33 1.72
C GLY A 82 -16.15 -2.09 1.68
N ARG A 83 -15.63 -1.66 2.83
CA ARG A 83 -14.74 -0.50 2.96
C ARG A 83 -13.78 -0.69 4.12
N CYS A 84 -12.55 -0.23 3.98
CA CYS A 84 -11.58 -0.30 5.07
C CYS A 84 -10.68 0.92 5.14
N LYS A 85 -10.05 1.06 6.30
CA LYS A 85 -9.07 2.11 6.58
C LYS A 85 -7.83 2.02 5.66
N HIS A 86 -7.49 0.83 5.17
CA HIS A 86 -6.33 0.66 4.29
C HIS A 86 -6.61 1.22 2.90
N VAL A 87 -7.74 0.87 2.29
CA VAL A 87 -8.18 1.42 0.99
C VAL A 87 -8.35 2.93 1.09
N ALA A 88 -9.09 3.42 2.08
CA ALA A 88 -9.31 4.86 2.27
C ALA A 88 -7.99 5.62 2.48
N GLY A 89 -7.09 5.04 3.27
CA GLY A 89 -5.78 5.60 3.54
C GLY A 89 -4.88 5.66 2.31
N LEU A 90 -4.71 4.53 1.61
CA LEU A 90 -3.92 4.49 0.39
C LEU A 90 -4.53 5.39 -0.69
N SER A 91 -5.85 5.38 -0.87
CA SER A 91 -6.53 6.30 -1.79
C SER A 91 -6.24 7.76 -1.47
N ALA A 92 -6.27 8.15 -0.19
CA ALA A 92 -5.93 9.52 0.22
C ALA A 92 -4.46 9.86 -0.10
N LEU A 93 -3.52 8.95 0.19
CA LEU A 93 -2.09 9.16 -0.12
C LEU A 93 -1.82 9.26 -1.63
N ILE A 94 -2.58 8.50 -2.44
CA ILE A 94 -2.53 8.56 -3.91
C ILE A 94 -3.08 9.89 -4.41
N GLN A 95 -4.24 10.33 -3.90
CA GLN A 95 -4.85 11.61 -4.26
C GLN A 95 -3.95 12.80 -3.88
N GLN A 96 -3.19 12.68 -2.79
CA GLN A 96 -2.20 13.66 -2.37
C GLN A 96 -0.89 13.62 -3.18
N GLY A 97 -0.74 12.68 -4.13
CA GLY A 97 0.48 12.53 -4.92
C GLY A 97 1.71 12.11 -4.12
N ARG A 98 1.54 11.65 -2.87
CA ARG A 98 2.65 11.26 -1.98
C ARG A 98 3.17 9.85 -2.26
N LEU A 99 2.46 9.08 -3.07
CA LEU A 99 2.93 7.80 -3.59
C LEU A 99 3.39 8.00 -5.04
N PRO A 100 4.69 7.80 -5.35
CA PRO A 100 5.18 7.92 -6.71
C PRO A 100 4.40 6.97 -7.60
N VAL A 101 4.06 7.49 -8.78
CA VAL A 101 3.40 6.73 -9.83
C VAL A 101 4.44 5.77 -10.39
N ARG A 102 4.31 4.49 -10.05
CA ARG A 102 5.02 3.40 -10.72
C ARG A 102 6.54 3.60 -10.67
N ALA A 103 7.16 3.16 -9.58
CA ALA A 103 8.55 2.71 -9.64
C ALA A 103 8.56 1.45 -10.51
N THR A 104 8.47 1.68 -11.83
CA THR A 104 8.69 0.70 -12.87
C THR A 104 10.02 0.07 -12.50
N SER A 105 10.00 -1.20 -12.13
CA SER A 105 11.20 -2.02 -11.98
C SER A 105 11.87 -2.14 -13.35
N ARG A 106 12.47 -1.06 -13.85
CA ARG A 106 13.57 -1.16 -14.79
C ARG A 106 14.75 -1.72 -13.99
N SER A 107 15.46 -2.63 -14.63
CA SER A 107 16.71 -3.27 -14.21
C SER A 107 16.61 -4.40 -13.18
N ARG A 108 16.20 -5.58 -13.65
CA ARG A 108 17.12 -6.72 -13.52
C ARG A 108 18.13 -6.58 -14.68
N PRO A 109 19.41 -6.25 -14.45
CA PRO A 109 20.39 -6.43 -15.50
C PRO A 109 20.43 -7.92 -15.84
N GLN A 110 19.96 -8.27 -17.03
CA GLN A 110 20.14 -9.61 -17.58
C GLN A 110 21.65 -9.80 -17.73
N ALA A 111 22.21 -10.77 -17.00
CA ALA A 111 23.62 -11.12 -17.12
C ALA A 111 23.92 -11.42 -18.61
N PRO A 112 25.04 -10.92 -19.16
CA PRO A 112 25.36 -11.17 -20.57
C PRO A 112 25.50 -12.69 -20.79
N PRO A 113 25.07 -13.21 -21.96
CA PRO A 113 25.28 -14.61 -22.30
C PRO A 113 26.79 -14.89 -22.28
N ARG A 114 27.18 -15.91 -21.52
CA ARG A 114 28.56 -16.42 -21.55
C ARG A 114 28.79 -17.02 -22.95
N THR A 115 29.48 -16.29 -23.82
CA THR A 115 30.02 -16.84 -25.05
C THR A 115 31.23 -17.71 -24.69
N CYS A 116 31.04 -19.02 -24.65
CA CYS A 116 32.16 -19.96 -24.72
C CYS A 116 32.66 -19.95 -26.17
N SER A 117 33.67 -19.12 -26.45
CA SER A 117 34.55 -19.36 -27.62
C SER A 117 35.44 -20.55 -27.28
N SER A 118 35.44 -21.59 -28.09
CA SER A 118 36.43 -22.65 -28.04
C SER A 118 36.88 -22.94 -29.47
N ALA A 119 38.21 -23.02 -29.57
CA ALA A 119 39.04 -23.11 -30.75
C ALA A 119 39.00 -24.47 -31.44
#